data_AF-A0A7T0G096-F1
#
_entry.id   AF-A0A7T0G096-F1
#
_cell.length_a   1.000
_cell.length_b   1.000
_cell.length_c   1.000
_cell.angle_alpha   90.00
_cell.angle_beta   90.00
_cell.angle_gamma   90.00
#
_symmetry.space_group_name_H-M   'P 1'
#
loop_
_entity.id
_entity.type
_entity.pdbx_description
1 polymer ?
#
loop_
_entity_poly.entity_id
_entity_poly.type
_entity_poly.pdbx_seq_one_letter_code
_entity_poly.pdbx_strand_id
1 'polypeptide(L)'
;MSSPPVQAGGQSAGEGRISLGLSLDARKAHNAIMLDHLEAIHDIVTALSQEEFTRAQQITENRLGFAMHRGAMQRQNPEDFPPEYHDLAMAHHHAAESLAKVIPSKNLKQILPSLEKTIKACVDCHRVYKH
;
A
#
# COMPACT_ATOMS: atom_id res chain seq x y z
N MET A 1 -10.65 43.55 32.48
CA MET A 1 -9.77 42.37 32.47
C MET A 1 -10.70 41.16 32.56
N SER A 2 -10.99 40.53 31.42
CA SER A 2 -12.03 39.50 31.28
C SER A 2 -11.38 38.13 31.08
N SER A 3 -11.99 37.08 31.63
CA SER A 3 -11.82 35.67 31.27
C SER A 3 -13.23 35.06 31.21
N PRO A 4 -13.53 34.07 30.35
CA PRO A 4 -12.95 32.70 30.43
C PRO A 4 -12.58 32.08 29.06
N PRO A 5 -12.01 30.85 29.05
CA PRO A 5 -11.40 30.24 27.89
C PRO A 5 -12.40 29.47 27.04
N VAL A 6 -12.14 29.38 25.74
CA VAL A 6 -12.84 28.47 24.85
C VAL A 6 -12.04 27.16 24.80
N GLN A 7 -12.58 26.11 25.44
CA GLN A 7 -12.36 24.74 24.99
C GLN A 7 -13.59 24.30 24.20
N ALA A 8 -13.39 23.81 22.98
CA ALA A 8 -14.11 22.68 22.40
C ALA A 8 -13.65 22.48 20.94
N GLY A 9 -13.12 21.30 20.63
CA GLY A 9 -12.83 20.86 19.27
C GLY A 9 -12.31 19.44 19.33
N GLY A 10 -13.17 18.48 18.97
CA GLY A 10 -13.03 17.06 19.31
C GLY A 10 -11.81 16.37 18.72
N GLN A 11 -11.27 15.43 19.49
CA GLN A 11 -10.29 14.46 19.03
C GLN A 11 -10.93 13.61 17.93
N SER A 12 -10.52 13.87 16.69
CA SER A 12 -10.81 13.04 15.53
C SER A 12 -9.71 12.01 15.38
N ALA A 13 -10.02 10.82 14.85
CA ALA A 13 -9.04 9.80 14.51
C ALA A 13 -8.00 10.37 13.52
N GLY A 14 -6.89 10.90 14.05
CA GLY A 14 -5.97 11.74 13.27
C GLY A 14 -4.70 12.19 14.01
N GLU A 15 -4.70 12.23 15.35
CA GLU A 15 -3.47 12.37 16.13
C GLU A 15 -2.70 11.03 16.11
N GLY A 16 -1.53 10.97 15.46
CA GLY A 16 -0.57 9.86 15.67
C GLY A 16 0.17 9.32 14.45
N ARG A 17 -0.27 9.59 13.21
CA ARG A 17 0.41 9.06 12.01
C ARG A 17 1.62 9.90 11.60
N ILE A 18 2.72 9.21 11.30
CA ILE A 18 4.03 9.77 11.00
C ILE A 18 4.08 10.21 9.53
N SER A 19 4.56 11.43 9.27
CA SER A 19 4.88 11.89 7.91
C SER A 19 6.29 11.43 7.55
N LEU A 20 6.49 10.95 6.33
CA LEU A 20 7.79 10.47 5.85
C LEU A 20 8.84 11.57 5.63
N GLY A 21 8.51 12.85 5.83
CA GLY A 21 9.48 13.95 5.68
C GLY A 21 10.02 14.17 4.26
N LEU A 22 9.43 13.52 3.25
CA LEU A 22 9.88 13.59 1.85
C LEU A 22 9.82 15.01 1.27
N SER A 23 10.76 15.30 0.36
CA SER A 23 10.73 16.48 -0.51
C SER A 23 9.44 16.51 -1.34
N LEU A 24 9.08 17.67 -1.91
CA LEU A 24 7.84 17.81 -2.69
C LEU A 24 7.77 16.84 -3.88
N ASP A 25 8.87 16.72 -4.63
CA ASP A 25 8.94 15.82 -5.79
C ASP A 25 8.89 14.35 -5.37
N ALA A 26 9.62 13.98 -4.30
CA ALA A 26 9.59 12.62 -3.77
C ALA A 26 8.21 12.25 -3.23
N ARG A 27 7.52 13.18 -2.55
CA ARG A 27 6.14 12.99 -2.08
C ARG A 27 5.17 12.80 -3.24
N LYS A 28 5.27 13.61 -4.29
CA LYS A 28 4.42 13.47 -5.48
C LYS A 28 4.60 12.11 -6.15
N ALA A 29 5.86 11.67 -6.31
CA ALA A 29 6.17 10.36 -6.86
C ALA A 29 5.64 9.23 -5.97
N HIS A 30 5.84 9.33 -4.65
CA HIS A 30 5.36 8.35 -3.68
C HIS A 30 3.82 8.25 -3.70
N ASN A 31 3.11 9.38 -3.70
CA ASN A 31 1.65 9.40 -3.75
C ASN A 31 1.10 8.77 -5.04
N ALA A 32 1.76 8.98 -6.19
CA ALA A 32 1.38 8.33 -7.44
C ALA A 32 1.48 6.79 -7.34
N ILE A 33 2.50 6.28 -6.65
CA ILE A 33 2.65 4.83 -6.41
C ILE A 33 1.54 4.32 -5.49
N MET A 34 1.22 5.03 -4.41
CA MET A 34 0.15 4.62 -3.48
C MET A 34 -1.24 4.60 -4.16
N LEU A 35 -1.50 5.55 -5.06
CA LEU A 35 -2.72 5.56 -5.87
C LEU A 35 -2.74 4.40 -6.88
N ASP A 36 -1.62 4.13 -7.56
CA ASP A 36 -1.51 2.99 -8.48
C ASP A 36 -1.74 1.65 -7.75
N HIS A 37 -1.26 1.50 -6.51
CA HIS A 37 -1.52 0.32 -5.70
C HIS A 37 -3.01 0.13 -5.40
N LEU A 38 -3.71 1.22 -5.05
CA LEU A 38 -5.15 1.17 -4.79
C LEU A 38 -5.94 0.77 -6.04
N GLU A 39 -5.59 1.36 -7.19
CA GLU A 39 -6.19 1.01 -8.48
C GLU A 39 -5.89 -0.45 -8.87
N ALA A 40 -4.67 -0.93 -8.65
CA ALA A 40 -4.31 -2.31 -8.92
C ALA A 40 -5.12 -3.30 -8.07
N ILE A 41 -5.37 -2.98 -6.79
CA ILE A 41 -6.25 -3.80 -5.94
C ILE A 41 -7.66 -3.86 -6.50
N HIS A 42 -8.23 -2.72 -6.92
CA HIS A 42 -9.54 -2.69 -7.57
C HIS A 42 -9.58 -3.57 -8.82
N ASP A 43 -8.57 -3.47 -9.68
CA ASP A 43 -8.51 -4.22 -10.94
C ASP A 43 -8.30 -5.72 -10.72
N ILE A 44 -7.54 -6.11 -9.69
CA ILE A 44 -7.40 -7.51 -9.26
C ILE A 44 -8.74 -8.05 -8.80
N VAL A 45 -9.46 -7.32 -7.94
CA VAL A 45 -10.80 -7.73 -7.47
C VAL A 45 -11.77 -7.88 -8.63
N THR A 46 -11.75 -6.92 -9.57
CA THR A 46 -12.57 -6.96 -10.79
C THR A 46 -12.26 -8.20 -11.61
N ALA A 47 -10.98 -8.45 -11.92
CA ALA A 47 -10.54 -9.62 -12.69
C ALA A 47 -10.91 -10.94 -11.99
N LEU A 48 -10.71 -11.04 -10.67
CA LEU A 48 -11.11 -12.23 -9.90
C LEU A 48 -12.63 -12.45 -9.90
N SER A 49 -13.42 -11.39 -9.83
CA SER A 49 -14.89 -11.47 -9.90
C SER A 49 -15.41 -11.95 -11.25
N GLN A 50 -14.61 -11.76 -12.31
CA GLN A 50 -14.89 -12.16 -13.69
C GLN A 50 -14.18 -13.47 -14.06
N GLU A 51 -13.55 -14.15 -13.10
CA GLU A 51 -12.74 -15.36 -13.30
C GLU A 51 -11.56 -15.18 -14.29
N GLU A 52 -11.12 -13.93 -14.51
CA GLU A 52 -9.98 -13.57 -15.35
C GLU A 52 -8.65 -13.77 -14.61
N PHE A 53 -8.38 -15.00 -14.16
CA PHE A 53 -7.22 -15.30 -13.28
C PHE A 53 -5.87 -14.92 -13.90
N THR A 54 -5.67 -15.14 -15.20
CA THR A 54 -4.43 -14.73 -15.89
C THR A 54 -4.24 -13.21 -15.80
N ARG A 55 -5.31 -12.43 -15.98
CA ARG A 55 -5.27 -10.97 -15.89
C ARG A 55 -5.00 -10.53 -14.46
N ALA A 56 -5.65 -11.14 -13.46
CA ALA A 56 -5.41 -10.87 -12.05
C ALA A 56 -3.94 -11.11 -11.66
N GLN A 57 -3.34 -12.20 -12.15
CA GLN A 57 -1.92 -12.50 -11.93
C GLN A 57 -1.04 -11.43 -12.55
N GLN A 58 -1.27 -11.09 -13.82
CA GLN A 58 -0.49 -10.07 -14.53
C GLN A 58 -0.58 -8.70 -13.85
N ILE A 59 -1.75 -8.29 -13.37
CA ILE A 59 -1.90 -7.03 -12.61
C ILE A 59 -1.09 -7.11 -11.32
N THR A 60 -1.19 -8.22 -10.59
CA THR A 60 -0.45 -8.41 -9.33
C THR A 60 1.06 -8.32 -9.56
N GLU A 61 1.60 -9.05 -10.53
CA GLU A 61 3.04 -9.08 -10.82
C GLU A 61 3.58 -7.73 -11.31
N ASN A 62 2.81 -7.06 -12.17
CA ASN A 62 3.28 -5.85 -12.85
C ASN A 62 2.98 -4.56 -12.10
N ARG A 63 1.99 -4.50 -11.20
CA ARG A 63 1.63 -3.24 -10.50
C ARG A 63 1.86 -3.29 -8.99
N LEU A 64 1.80 -4.47 -8.38
CA LEU A 64 2.03 -4.65 -6.93
C LEU A 64 3.32 -5.42 -6.62
N GLY A 65 3.82 -6.21 -7.57
CA GLY A 65 5.02 -7.02 -7.42
C GLY A 65 6.33 -6.25 -7.55
N PHE A 66 7.41 -6.92 -7.17
CA PHE A 66 8.75 -6.34 -7.06
C PHE A 66 9.34 -5.85 -8.40
N ALA A 67 8.80 -6.30 -9.54
CA ALA A 67 9.32 -5.97 -10.88
C ALA A 67 9.29 -4.46 -11.17
N MET A 68 8.19 -3.77 -10.86
CA MET A 68 8.10 -2.31 -10.97
C MET A 68 8.81 -1.59 -9.82
N HIS A 69 8.76 -2.17 -8.61
CA HIS A 69 9.34 -1.55 -7.43
C HIS A 69 10.87 -1.46 -7.49
N ARG A 70 11.57 -2.40 -8.15
CA ARG A 70 13.02 -2.30 -8.39
C ARG A 70 13.41 -1.01 -9.12
N GLY A 71 12.68 -0.63 -10.15
CA GLY A 71 12.98 0.58 -10.93
C GLY A 71 12.64 1.87 -10.17
N ALA A 72 11.60 1.86 -9.34
CA ALA A 72 11.22 2.99 -8.50
C ALA A 72 12.15 3.16 -7.29
N MET A 73 12.51 2.05 -6.62
CA MET A 73 13.47 2.03 -5.50
C MET A 73 14.88 2.38 -5.93
N GLN A 74 15.31 2.03 -7.15
CA GLN A 74 16.60 2.50 -7.68
C GLN A 74 16.65 4.03 -7.85
N ARG A 75 15.49 4.69 -7.92
CA ARG A 75 15.36 6.16 -8.03
C ARG A 75 15.06 6.83 -6.69
N GLN A 76 14.81 6.05 -5.63
CA GLN A 76 14.57 6.54 -4.28
C GLN A 76 15.78 6.19 -3.42
N ASN A 77 16.29 7.14 -2.64
CA ASN A 77 17.39 6.81 -1.73
C ASN A 77 16.80 6.10 -0.51
N PRO A 78 17.19 4.85 -0.19
CA PRO A 78 16.63 4.11 0.94
C PRO A 78 16.79 4.85 2.28
N GLU A 79 17.84 5.65 2.40
CA GLU A 79 18.14 6.53 3.55
C GLU A 79 17.08 7.63 3.76
N ASP A 80 16.27 7.95 2.74
CA ASP A 80 15.20 8.97 2.85
C ASP A 80 13.97 8.44 3.60
N PHE A 81 13.91 7.14 3.90
CA PHE A 81 12.78 6.50 4.55
C PHE A 81 13.17 5.91 5.91
N PRO A 82 12.30 6.00 6.93
CA PRO A 82 12.49 5.28 8.18
C PRO A 82 12.63 3.77 7.95
N PRO A 83 13.50 3.05 8.68
CA PRO A 83 13.66 1.59 8.52
C PRO A 83 12.33 0.82 8.66
N GLU A 84 11.47 1.22 9.60
CA GLU A 84 10.15 0.60 9.79
C GLU A 84 9.23 0.78 8.57
N TYR A 85 9.30 1.92 7.87
CA TYR A 85 8.57 2.10 6.61
C TYR A 85 9.06 1.13 5.53
N HIS A 86 10.38 0.93 5.44
CA HIS A 86 10.97 -0.01 4.49
C HIS A 86 10.48 -1.45 4.77
N ASP A 87 10.48 -1.87 6.03
CA ASP A 87 10.00 -3.20 6.42
C ASP A 87 8.52 -3.41 6.04
N LEU A 88 7.66 -2.41 6.28
CA LEU A 88 6.25 -2.47 5.90
C LEU A 88 6.05 -2.48 4.38
N ALA A 89 6.85 -1.71 3.63
CA ALA A 89 6.84 -1.73 2.17
C ALA A 89 7.27 -3.11 1.63
N MET A 90 8.31 -3.72 2.21
CA MET A 90 8.76 -5.06 1.84
C MET A 90 7.73 -6.14 2.19
N ALA A 91 7.04 -6.01 3.32
CA ALA A 91 5.94 -6.92 3.68
C ALA A 91 4.81 -6.88 2.65
N HIS A 92 4.46 -5.70 2.12
CA HIS A 92 3.50 -5.57 1.03
C HIS A 92 3.97 -6.30 -0.24
N HIS A 93 5.23 -6.12 -0.63
CA HIS A 93 5.79 -6.81 -1.81
C HIS A 93 5.75 -8.33 -1.69
N HIS A 94 6.17 -8.87 -0.55
CA HIS A 94 6.15 -10.32 -0.32
C HIS A 94 4.72 -10.87 -0.32
N ALA A 95 3.74 -10.11 0.18
CA ALA A 95 2.34 -10.48 0.10
C ALA A 95 1.83 -10.48 -1.35
N ALA A 96 2.18 -9.46 -2.14
CA ALA A 96 1.85 -9.38 -3.56
C ALA A 96 2.47 -10.53 -4.38
N GLU A 97 3.74 -10.87 -4.15
CA GLU A 97 4.39 -12.02 -4.79
C GLU A 97 3.72 -13.34 -4.42
N SER A 98 3.30 -13.49 -3.16
CA SER A 98 2.57 -14.67 -2.71
C SER A 98 1.20 -14.77 -3.37
N LEU A 99 0.49 -13.64 -3.51
CA LEU A 99 -0.78 -13.56 -4.23
C LEU A 99 -0.62 -13.98 -5.69
N ALA A 100 0.37 -13.43 -6.39
CA ALA A 100 0.65 -13.78 -7.78
C ALA A 100 0.88 -15.30 -7.95
N LYS A 101 1.62 -15.94 -7.02
CA LYS A 101 1.89 -17.38 -7.05
C LYS A 101 0.64 -18.24 -6.87
N VAL A 102 -0.36 -17.80 -6.10
CA VAL A 102 -1.57 -18.60 -5.82
C VAL A 102 -2.69 -18.36 -6.82
N ILE A 103 -2.71 -17.23 -7.54
CA ILE A 103 -3.76 -16.93 -8.54
C ILE A 103 -3.91 -18.04 -9.62
N PRO A 104 -2.84 -18.64 -10.17
CA PRO A 104 -2.95 -19.73 -11.15
C PRO A 104 -3.72 -20.97 -10.66
N SER A 105 -3.89 -21.14 -9.34
CA SER A 105 -4.70 -22.22 -8.78
C SER A 105 -6.18 -22.14 -9.15
N LYS A 106 -6.67 -20.93 -9.54
CA LYS A 106 -8.08 -20.62 -9.77
C LYS A 106 -9.00 -20.95 -8.58
N ASN A 107 -8.43 -21.16 -7.40
CA ASN A 107 -9.16 -21.53 -6.21
C ASN A 107 -9.34 -20.29 -5.33
N LEU A 108 -10.52 -19.69 -5.36
CA LEU A 108 -10.82 -18.50 -4.55
C LEU A 108 -10.59 -18.72 -3.04
N LYS A 109 -10.72 -19.96 -2.53
CA LYS A 109 -10.43 -20.27 -1.13
C LYS A 109 -8.94 -20.18 -0.79
N GLN A 110 -8.06 -20.23 -1.79
CA GLN A 110 -6.61 -20.00 -1.63
C GLN A 110 -6.24 -18.55 -2.00
N ILE A 111 -6.89 -17.99 -3.02
CA ILE A 111 -6.59 -16.65 -3.53
C ILE A 111 -7.04 -15.56 -2.55
N LEU A 112 -8.28 -15.63 -2.05
CA LEU A 112 -8.84 -14.57 -1.21
C LEU A 112 -8.05 -14.37 0.10
N PRO A 113 -7.60 -15.42 0.82
CA PRO A 113 -6.70 -15.23 1.96
C PRO A 113 -5.36 -14.59 1.60
N SER A 114 -4.80 -14.84 0.41
CA SER A 114 -3.57 -14.19 -0.01
C SER A 114 -3.81 -12.72 -0.40
N LEU A 115 -4.96 -12.42 -1.00
CA LEU A 115 -5.37 -11.04 -1.31
C LEU A 115 -5.62 -10.23 -0.04
N GLU A 116 -6.25 -10.83 0.97
CA GLU A 116 -6.44 -10.23 2.29
C GLU A 116 -5.09 -9.83 2.90
N LYS A 117 -4.08 -10.71 2.86
CA LYS A 117 -2.73 -10.38 3.37
C LYS A 117 -2.10 -9.19 2.65
N THR A 118 -2.29 -9.08 1.33
CA THR A 118 -1.80 -7.92 0.56
C THR A 118 -2.49 -6.63 1.01
N ILE A 119 -3.81 -6.65 1.18
CA ILE A 119 -4.58 -5.50 1.68
C ILE A 119 -4.20 -5.17 3.13
N LYS A 120 -4.00 -6.18 3.97
CA LYS A 120 -3.56 -6.04 5.36
C LYS A 120 -2.23 -5.30 5.47
N ALA A 121 -1.28 -5.56 4.57
CA ALA A 121 -0.03 -4.82 4.51
C ALA A 121 -0.24 -3.31 4.19
N CYS A 122 -1.19 -2.98 3.31
CA CYS A 122 -1.57 -1.58 3.08
C CYS A 122 -2.15 -0.94 4.35
N VAL A 123 -3.04 -1.66 5.03
CA VAL A 123 -3.68 -1.20 6.29
C VAL A 123 -2.64 -0.98 7.38
N ASP A 124 -1.68 -1.90 7.54
CA ASP A 124 -0.63 -1.80 8.55
C ASP A 124 0.28 -0.59 8.29
N CYS A 125 0.69 -0.37 7.04
CA CYS A 125 1.45 0.83 6.67
C CYS A 125 0.65 2.11 6.94
N HIS A 126 -0.61 2.17 6.49
CA HIS A 126 -1.44 3.38 6.58
C HIS A 126 -1.94 3.69 8.01
N ARG A 127 -1.82 2.74 8.94
CA ARG A 127 -2.02 2.96 10.38
C ARG A 127 -0.86 3.71 11.02
N VAL A 128 0.35 3.55 10.52
CA VAL A 128 1.57 4.18 11.04
C VAL A 128 1.89 5.45 10.29
N TYR A 129 1.89 5.39 8.95
CA TYR A 129 2.34 6.47 8.09
C TYR A 129 1.18 7.16 7.37
N LYS A 130 1.39 8.45 7.06
CA LYS A 130 0.57 9.22 6.14
C LYS A 130 1.40 9.69 4.95
N HIS A 131 0.79 9.64 3.77
CA HIS A 131 1.40 9.98 2.48
C HIS A 131 1.04 11.42 2.04
#